data_AF-A0A965R0I6-F1
#
_entry.id   AF-A0A965R0I6-F1
#
_cell.length_a   1.000
_cell.length_b   1.000
_cell.length_c   1.000
_cell.angle_alpha   90.00
_cell.angle_beta   90.00
_cell.angle_gamma   90.00
#
_symmetry.space_group_name_H-M   'P 1'
#
loop_
_entity.id
_entity.type
_entity.pdbx_description
1 polymer ?
#
loop_
_entity_poly.entity_id
_entity_poly.type
_entity_poly.pdbx_seq_one_letter_code
_entity_poly.pdbx_strand_id
1 'polypeptide(L)'
;MKTKTILITALALLGLTFTTLAQVTNKALCTERESKNKDGGDPILIKTCLYKKYKTISRGYPDYKGRYTYVYELYKKQPNGSFIQIKNAMLFNETKNELLSIINSKIEMDYAAFANDAETKDCFEGAAFAPFELDQLGIDFDADKINFNVSFGLSAACMSVDGTTVSFNLDDIETYLNN
;
A
#
# COMPACT_ATOMS: atom_id res chain seq x y z
N MET A 1 70.42 -42.67 24.54
CA MET A 1 69.32 -42.12 25.36
C MET A 1 68.43 -41.26 24.47
N LYS A 2 67.12 -41.36 24.66
CA LYS A 2 66.04 -40.99 23.73
C LYS A 2 65.88 -39.48 23.56
N THR A 3 65.71 -39.07 22.32
CA THR A 3 65.15 -37.80 21.82
C THR A 3 63.73 -37.58 22.32
N LYS A 4 63.36 -36.35 22.71
CA LYS A 4 61.99 -35.84 22.67
C LYS A 4 61.96 -34.36 22.32
N THR A 5 61.73 -34.11 21.03
CA THR A 5 61.24 -32.85 20.48
C THR A 5 59.78 -32.69 20.89
N ILE A 6 59.41 -31.55 21.50
CA ILE A 6 58.03 -31.22 21.84
C ILE A 6 57.43 -30.45 20.66
N LEU A 7 56.31 -30.99 20.17
CA LEU A 7 55.52 -30.53 19.03
C LEU A 7 54.75 -29.26 19.40
N ILE A 8 54.80 -28.25 18.53
CA ILE A 8 54.00 -27.02 18.61
C ILE A 8 52.60 -27.34 18.09
N THR A 9 51.57 -27.18 18.92
CA THR A 9 50.17 -27.28 18.49
C THR A 9 49.67 -25.89 18.13
N ALA A 10 49.51 -25.61 16.82
CA ALA A 10 48.84 -24.42 16.33
C ALA A 10 47.31 -24.58 16.45
N LEU A 11 46.67 -23.67 17.18
CA LEU A 11 45.21 -23.56 17.26
C LEU A 11 44.70 -22.89 15.97
N ALA A 12 43.99 -23.65 15.14
CA ALA A 12 43.26 -23.09 14.00
C ALA A 12 41.96 -22.44 14.50
N LEU A 13 41.92 -21.11 14.55
CA LEU A 13 40.67 -20.35 14.71
C LEU A 13 39.85 -20.48 13.42
N LEU A 14 38.78 -21.27 13.45
CA LEU A 14 37.73 -21.21 12.44
C LEU A 14 37.00 -19.87 12.56
N GLY A 15 37.37 -18.93 11.69
CA GLY A 15 36.55 -17.73 11.45
C GLY A 15 35.26 -18.13 10.76
N LEU A 16 34.15 -18.15 11.51
CA LEU A 16 32.81 -18.17 10.94
C LEU A 16 32.56 -16.82 10.28
N THR A 17 32.73 -16.76 8.95
CA THR A 17 32.30 -15.62 8.15
C THR A 17 30.78 -15.67 8.03
N PHE A 18 30.10 -14.89 8.87
CA PHE A 18 28.68 -14.58 8.66
C PHE A 18 28.57 -13.79 7.35
N THR A 19 28.14 -14.48 6.29
CA THR A 19 27.71 -13.84 5.06
C THR A 19 26.37 -13.17 5.35
N THR A 20 26.39 -11.86 5.56
CA THR A 20 25.17 -11.05 5.57
C THR A 20 24.56 -11.11 4.16
N LEU A 21 23.52 -11.92 4.00
CA LEU A 21 22.65 -11.85 2.84
C LEU A 21 22.12 -10.41 2.77
N ALA A 22 22.47 -9.69 1.71
CA ALA A 22 21.88 -8.39 1.43
C ALA A 22 20.36 -8.59 1.35
N GLN A 23 19.64 -8.06 2.33
CA GLN A 23 18.20 -8.14 2.39
C GLN A 23 17.65 -7.38 1.17
N VAL A 24 17.15 -8.11 0.18
CA VAL A 24 16.48 -7.51 -0.97
C VAL A 24 15.30 -6.76 -0.41
N THR A 25 15.35 -5.43 -0.48
CA THR A 25 14.30 -4.59 0.07
C THR A 25 13.06 -4.75 -0.81
N ASN A 26 12.00 -5.36 -0.27
CA ASN A 26 10.72 -5.52 -0.93
C ASN A 26 9.98 -4.18 -0.92
N LYS A 27 10.39 -3.28 -1.82
CA LYS A 27 9.93 -1.89 -1.86
C LYS A 27 9.44 -1.52 -3.25
N ALA A 28 8.37 -0.74 -3.29
CA ALA A 28 7.93 -0.04 -4.47
C ALA A 28 8.84 1.16 -4.77
N LEU A 29 9.12 1.39 -6.05
CA LEU A 29 9.79 2.59 -6.53
C LEU A 29 8.74 3.64 -6.89
N CYS A 30 8.67 4.71 -6.13
CA CYS A 30 7.68 5.77 -6.30
C CYS A 30 8.31 7.06 -6.83
N THR A 31 7.58 7.77 -7.67
CA THR A 31 7.87 9.13 -8.10
C THR A 31 6.63 10.00 -7.95
N GLU A 32 6.84 11.24 -7.51
CA GLU A 32 5.79 12.23 -7.37
C GLU A 32 6.06 13.40 -8.29
N ARG A 33 5.00 13.96 -8.86
CA ARG A 33 5.06 15.16 -9.68
C ARG A 33 3.77 15.94 -9.57
N GLU A 34 3.87 17.21 -9.90
CA GLU A 34 2.75 18.13 -9.98
C GLU A 34 2.33 18.36 -11.43
N SER A 35 1.05 18.62 -11.64
CA SER A 35 0.51 19.11 -12.90
C SER A 35 -0.38 20.32 -12.67
N LYS A 36 -0.47 21.20 -13.66
CA LYS A 36 -1.32 22.39 -13.56
C LYS A 36 -2.78 21.99 -13.41
N ASN A 37 -3.44 22.54 -12.39
CA ASN A 37 -4.89 22.55 -12.33
C ASN A 37 -5.44 23.57 -13.34
N LYS A 38 -6.35 23.14 -14.21
CA LYS A 38 -6.94 24.01 -15.24
C LYS A 38 -7.81 25.10 -14.64
N ASP A 39 -8.37 24.83 -13.46
CA ASP A 39 -9.28 25.74 -12.76
C ASP A 39 -8.53 26.75 -11.88
N GLY A 40 -7.19 26.71 -11.89
CA GLY A 40 -6.32 27.51 -11.02
C GLY A 40 -6.16 26.90 -9.63
N GLY A 41 -5.43 27.59 -8.75
CA GLY A 41 -5.16 27.13 -7.38
C GLY A 41 -4.06 26.08 -7.30
N ASP A 42 -4.18 25.20 -6.31
CA ASP A 42 -3.20 24.16 -6.02
C ASP A 42 -3.02 23.16 -7.19
N PRO A 43 -1.83 22.56 -7.36
CA PRO A 43 -1.55 21.64 -8.44
C PRO A 43 -2.26 20.28 -8.27
N ILE A 44 -2.45 19.56 -9.37
CA ILE A 44 -2.83 18.15 -9.32
C ILE A 44 -1.58 17.35 -8.91
N LEU A 45 -1.68 16.58 -7.84
CA LEU A 45 -0.61 15.70 -7.37
C LEU A 45 -0.71 14.36 -8.10
N ILE A 46 0.42 13.86 -8.61
CA ILE A 46 0.47 12.57 -9.32
C ILE A 46 1.59 11.74 -8.71
N LYS A 47 1.22 10.65 -8.03
CA LYS A 47 2.17 9.65 -7.52
C LYS A 47 2.10 8.41 -8.40
N THR A 48 3.25 7.99 -8.93
CA THR A 48 3.40 6.77 -9.71
C THR A 48 4.33 5.83 -8.98
N CYS A 49 3.87 4.60 -8.70
CA CYS A 49 4.70 3.61 -8.02
C CYS A 49 4.80 2.33 -8.85
N LEU A 50 6.00 1.76 -8.90
CA LEU A 50 6.30 0.50 -9.55
C LEU A 50 6.64 -0.55 -8.50
N TYR A 51 5.92 -1.66 -8.53
CA TYR A 51 6.17 -2.80 -7.65
C TYR A 51 6.08 -4.10 -8.46
N LYS A 52 7.20 -4.81 -8.61
CA LYS A 52 7.32 -6.00 -9.46
C LYS A 52 6.76 -5.74 -10.88
N LYS A 53 5.70 -6.44 -11.27
CA LYS A 53 5.01 -6.30 -12.58
C LYS A 53 3.83 -5.33 -12.54
N TYR A 54 3.64 -4.61 -11.44
CA TYR A 54 2.51 -3.71 -11.23
C TYR A 54 2.94 -2.26 -11.17
N LYS A 55 2.03 -1.39 -11.59
CA LYS A 55 2.17 0.06 -11.50
C LYS A 55 0.88 0.64 -10.96
N THR A 56 0.97 1.45 -9.92
CA THR A 56 -0.15 2.27 -9.45
C THR A 56 0.08 3.72 -9.86
N ILE A 57 -1.00 4.42 -10.20
CA ILE A 57 -1.00 5.87 -10.38
C ILE A 57 -2.13 6.42 -9.52
N SER A 58 -1.81 7.20 -8.50
CA SER A 58 -2.80 8.00 -7.77
C SER A 58 -2.72 9.46 -8.19
N ARG A 59 -3.89 10.07 -8.37
CA ARG A 59 -4.03 11.48 -8.74
C ARG A 59 -4.87 12.20 -7.70
N GLY A 60 -4.27 13.15 -7.00
CA GLY A 60 -4.96 14.03 -6.07
C GLY A 60 -5.43 15.29 -6.80
N TYR A 61 -6.72 15.55 -6.75
CA TYR A 61 -7.34 16.75 -7.29
C TYR A 61 -7.72 17.69 -6.15
N PRO A 62 -7.17 18.92 -6.11
CA PRO A 62 -7.51 19.87 -5.08
C PRO A 62 -8.88 20.51 -5.34
N ASP A 63 -9.60 20.79 -4.26
CA ASP A 63 -10.72 21.71 -4.26
C ASP A 63 -10.24 23.15 -4.00
N TYR A 64 -11.19 24.10 -4.02
CA TYR A 64 -10.92 25.52 -3.79
C TYR A 64 -10.43 25.85 -2.36
N LYS A 65 -10.44 24.88 -1.43
CA LYS A 65 -9.94 25.00 -0.06
C LYS A 65 -8.60 24.28 0.13
N GLY A 66 -7.99 23.74 -0.93
CA GLY A 66 -6.73 22.99 -0.86
C GLY A 66 -6.89 21.57 -0.32
N ARG A 67 -8.12 21.03 -0.27
CA ARG A 67 -8.38 19.64 0.12
C ARG A 67 -8.32 18.75 -1.12
N TYR A 68 -7.75 17.55 -0.99
CA TYR A 68 -7.53 16.67 -2.14
C TYR A 68 -8.48 15.48 -2.14
N THR A 69 -9.09 15.21 -3.30
CA THR A 69 -9.77 13.94 -3.59
C THR A 69 -8.91 13.11 -4.53
N TYR A 70 -8.82 11.80 -4.30
CA TYR A 70 -7.91 10.93 -5.04
C TYR A 70 -8.63 9.97 -5.98
N VAL A 71 -8.03 9.79 -7.16
CA VAL A 71 -8.38 8.72 -8.13
C VAL A 71 -7.20 7.78 -8.25
N TYR A 72 -7.49 6.48 -8.27
CA TYR A 72 -6.47 5.43 -8.27
C TYR A 72 -6.60 4.57 -9.53
N GLU A 73 -5.47 4.27 -10.14
CA GLU A 73 -5.40 3.40 -11.31
C GLU A 73 -4.32 2.33 -11.12
N LEU A 74 -4.65 1.08 -11.44
CA LEU A 74 -3.74 -0.05 -11.38
C LEU A 74 -3.44 -0.57 -12.79
N TYR A 75 -2.17 -0.86 -13.05
CA TYR A 75 -1.70 -1.40 -14.32
C TYR A 75 -0.81 -2.62 -14.11
N LYS A 76 -0.84 -3.54 -15.09
CA LYS A 76 0.03 -4.72 -15.16
C LYS A 76 0.94 -4.66 -16.38
N LYS A 77 2.22 -4.94 -16.15
CA LYS A 77 3.25 -5.05 -17.19
C LYS A 77 2.98 -6.25 -18.09
N GLN A 78 3.03 -6.03 -19.38
CA GLN A 78 2.85 -7.03 -20.43
C GLN A 78 4.21 -7.60 -20.89
N PRO A 79 4.24 -8.74 -21.61
CA PRO A 79 5.48 -9.31 -22.14
C PRO A 79 6.29 -8.35 -23.02
N ASN A 80 5.61 -7.46 -23.75
CA ASN A 80 6.24 -6.43 -24.58
C ASN A 80 6.77 -5.21 -23.78
N GLY A 81 6.68 -5.23 -22.45
CA GLY A 81 7.13 -4.16 -21.57
C GLY A 81 6.13 -3.03 -21.33
N SER A 82 5.04 -2.96 -22.10
CA SER A 82 3.98 -1.96 -21.90
C SER A 82 3.13 -2.24 -20.65
N PHE A 83 2.40 -1.23 -20.18
CA PHE A 83 1.48 -1.35 -19.05
C PHE A 83 0.05 -1.18 -19.52
N ILE A 84 -0.81 -2.15 -19.18
CA ILE A 84 -2.26 -2.10 -19.46
C ILE A 84 -2.99 -1.95 -18.13
N GLN A 85 -3.99 -1.06 -18.09
CA GLN A 85 -4.83 -0.88 -16.92
C GLN A 85 -5.63 -2.15 -16.65
N ILE A 86 -5.68 -2.57 -15.39
CA ILE A 86 -6.40 -3.76 -14.95
C ILE A 86 -7.38 -3.37 -13.84
N LYS A 87 -8.39 -4.22 -13.64
CA LYS A 87 -9.25 -4.17 -12.45
C LYS A 87 -8.45 -4.57 -11.21
N ASN A 88 -8.83 -4.05 -10.05
CA ASN A 88 -8.16 -4.34 -8.79
C ASN A 88 -8.24 -5.84 -8.46
N ALA A 89 -9.37 -6.48 -8.73
CA ALA A 89 -9.54 -7.91 -8.51
C ALA A 89 -8.53 -8.78 -9.29
N MET A 90 -7.87 -8.26 -10.33
CA MET A 90 -6.82 -8.97 -11.09
C MET A 90 -5.42 -8.86 -10.45
N LEU A 91 -5.25 -7.99 -9.45
CA LEU A 91 -4.02 -7.91 -8.66
C LEU A 91 -3.84 -9.16 -7.81
N PHE A 92 -4.94 -9.70 -7.30
CA PHE A 92 -4.98 -10.73 -6.27
C PHE A 92 -5.31 -12.12 -6.80
N ASN A 93 -4.75 -13.14 -6.18
CA ASN A 93 -4.93 -14.54 -6.51
C ASN A 93 -6.25 -15.10 -5.93
N GLU A 94 -6.37 -16.42 -5.82
CA GLU A 94 -7.56 -17.10 -5.32
C GLU A 94 -7.93 -16.75 -3.87
N THR A 95 -6.97 -16.31 -3.04
CA THR A 95 -7.22 -15.93 -1.64
C THR A 95 -7.71 -14.48 -1.49
N LYS A 96 -8.01 -13.79 -2.60
CA LYS A 96 -8.48 -12.39 -2.59
C LYS A 96 -9.72 -12.11 -1.75
N ASN A 97 -10.62 -13.09 -1.60
CA ASN A 97 -11.84 -12.90 -0.80
C ASN A 97 -11.53 -12.93 0.70
N GLU A 98 -10.52 -13.70 1.13
CA GLU A 98 -10.03 -13.69 2.50
C GLU A 98 -9.39 -12.33 2.81
N LEU A 99 -8.51 -11.85 1.93
CA LEU A 99 -7.92 -10.51 2.05
C LEU A 99 -9.00 -9.42 2.10
N LEU A 100 -9.99 -9.48 1.20
CA LEU A 100 -11.08 -8.51 1.17
C LEU A 100 -11.87 -8.51 2.47
N SER A 101 -12.11 -9.68 3.08
CA SER A 101 -12.76 -9.78 4.39
C SER A 101 -11.94 -9.10 5.49
N ILE A 102 -10.62 -9.27 5.48
CA ILE A 102 -9.71 -8.63 6.45
C ILE A 102 -9.73 -7.11 6.26
N ILE A 103 -9.68 -6.64 5.01
CA ILE A 103 -9.75 -5.21 4.67
C ILE A 103 -11.08 -4.61 5.15
N ASN A 104 -12.20 -5.21 4.78
CA ASN A 104 -13.52 -4.72 5.16
C ASN A 104 -13.74 -4.71 6.67
N SER A 105 -13.24 -5.72 7.39
CA SER A 105 -13.32 -5.72 8.86
C SER A 105 -12.57 -4.54 9.48
N LYS A 106 -11.39 -4.17 8.96
CA LYS A 106 -10.66 -2.98 9.42
C LYS A 106 -11.39 -1.69 9.07
N ILE A 107 -11.95 -1.59 7.86
CA ILE A 107 -12.73 -0.42 7.43
C ILE A 107 -13.98 -0.26 8.30
N GLU A 108 -14.69 -1.34 8.61
CA GLU A 108 -15.89 -1.31 9.47
C GLU A 108 -15.54 -0.82 10.88
N MET A 109 -14.41 -1.25 11.44
CA MET A 109 -13.92 -0.76 12.73
C MET A 109 -13.66 0.75 12.69
N ASP A 110 -12.98 1.25 11.66
CA ASP A 110 -12.72 2.69 11.50
C ASP A 110 -14.02 3.49 11.33
N TYR A 111 -14.93 2.99 10.49
CA TYR A 111 -16.26 3.58 10.31
C TYR A 111 -17.01 3.67 11.63
N ALA A 112 -17.04 2.58 12.41
CA ALA A 112 -17.71 2.55 13.70
C ALA A 112 -17.04 3.48 14.72
N ALA A 113 -15.72 3.63 14.68
CA ALA A 113 -15.00 4.57 15.53
C ALA A 113 -15.44 6.02 15.23
N PHE A 114 -15.47 6.42 13.96
CA PHE A 114 -15.93 7.75 13.57
C PHE A 114 -17.43 7.97 13.85
N ALA A 115 -18.28 7.00 13.53
CA ALA A 115 -19.73 7.12 13.73
C ALA A 115 -20.14 7.22 15.22
N ASN A 116 -19.31 6.72 16.14
CA ASN A 116 -19.57 6.79 17.58
C ASN A 116 -18.80 7.92 18.30
N ASP A 117 -17.87 8.58 17.60
CA ASP A 117 -17.10 9.67 18.17
C ASP A 117 -17.94 10.95 18.29
N ALA A 118 -17.86 11.63 19.43
CA ALA A 118 -18.71 12.78 19.72
C ALA A 118 -18.50 13.98 18.78
N GLU A 119 -17.31 14.13 18.18
CA GLU A 119 -16.98 15.23 17.29
C GLU A 119 -17.39 14.95 15.84
N THR A 120 -17.58 13.68 15.47
CA THR A 120 -17.75 13.28 14.07
C THR A 120 -19.03 12.48 13.80
N LYS A 121 -19.74 11.98 14.83
CA LYS A 121 -20.99 11.22 14.69
C LYS A 121 -22.06 11.89 13.81
N ASP A 122 -22.18 13.22 13.85
CA ASP A 122 -23.20 13.96 13.10
C ASP A 122 -22.99 13.81 11.59
N CYS A 123 -21.75 13.53 11.16
CA CYS A 123 -21.42 13.24 9.77
C CYS A 123 -21.93 11.88 9.27
N PHE A 124 -22.27 10.97 10.18
CA PHE A 124 -22.71 9.61 9.88
C PHE A 124 -24.21 9.42 10.13
N GLU A 125 -24.94 10.47 10.53
CA GLU A 125 -26.39 10.40 10.69
C GLU A 125 -27.09 9.97 9.39
N GLY A 126 -27.85 8.88 9.47
CA GLY A 126 -28.55 8.31 8.31
C GLY A 126 -27.65 7.57 7.30
N ALA A 127 -26.33 7.54 7.52
CA ALA A 127 -25.42 6.66 6.81
C ALA A 127 -25.38 5.28 7.47
N ALA A 128 -25.10 4.25 6.68
CA ALA A 128 -24.86 2.91 7.18
C ALA A 128 -23.64 2.32 6.47
N PHE A 129 -22.85 1.54 7.20
CA PHE A 129 -21.73 0.83 6.61
C PHE A 129 -22.22 -0.25 5.63
N ALA A 130 -21.55 -0.32 4.47
CA ALA A 130 -21.68 -1.41 3.53
C ALA A 130 -20.27 -1.92 3.17
N PRO A 131 -20.02 -3.24 3.18
CA PRO A 131 -18.74 -3.78 2.75
C PRO A 131 -18.40 -3.38 1.31
N PHE A 132 -17.11 -3.09 1.08
CA PHE A 132 -16.58 -2.73 -0.22
C PHE A 132 -16.17 -3.98 -1.01
N GLU A 133 -16.38 -3.92 -2.31
CA GLU A 133 -15.80 -4.85 -3.29
C GLU A 133 -14.38 -4.42 -3.68
N LEU A 134 -13.54 -5.36 -4.12
CA LEU A 134 -12.15 -5.07 -4.50
C LEU A 134 -12.00 -3.92 -5.51
N ASP A 135 -12.90 -3.86 -6.50
CA ASP A 135 -12.89 -2.84 -7.55
C ASP A 135 -13.39 -1.46 -7.08
N GLN A 136 -13.91 -1.36 -5.84
CA GLN A 136 -14.27 -0.10 -5.20
C GLN A 136 -13.13 0.50 -4.37
N LEU A 137 -12.07 -0.28 -4.09
CA LEU A 137 -10.93 0.19 -3.31
C LEU A 137 -9.99 1.05 -4.16
N GLY A 138 -9.49 2.16 -3.61
CA GLY A 138 -8.34 2.85 -4.16
C GLY A 138 -7.05 2.13 -3.78
N ILE A 139 -6.25 1.68 -4.74
CA ILE A 139 -4.99 0.96 -4.46
C ILE A 139 -3.79 1.81 -4.88
N ASP A 140 -2.88 2.04 -3.94
CA ASP A 140 -1.54 2.57 -4.22
C ASP A 140 -0.45 1.81 -3.45
N PHE A 141 0.75 1.81 -4.01
CA PHE A 141 1.94 1.39 -3.29
C PHE A 141 2.62 2.59 -2.65
N ASP A 142 3.25 2.37 -1.51
CA ASP A 142 4.03 3.39 -0.83
C ASP A 142 5.21 2.78 -0.09
N ALA A 143 6.43 3.05 -0.57
CA ALA A 143 7.66 2.46 -0.03
C ALA A 143 7.56 0.94 0.15
N ASP A 144 7.45 0.44 1.38
CA ASP A 144 7.33 -0.97 1.74
C ASP A 144 5.88 -1.43 1.99
N LYS A 145 4.88 -0.65 1.57
CA LYS A 145 3.46 -0.90 1.82
C LYS A 145 2.59 -0.90 0.56
N ILE A 146 1.43 -1.53 0.70
CA ILE A 146 0.25 -1.34 -0.14
C ILE A 146 -0.85 -0.71 0.71
N ASN A 147 -1.53 0.28 0.13
CA ASN A 147 -2.62 1.02 0.74
C ASN A 147 -3.93 0.71 0.03
N PHE A 148 -4.99 0.50 0.81
CA PHE A 148 -6.37 0.35 0.36
C PHE A 148 -7.18 1.52 0.92
N ASN A 149 -7.57 2.42 0.02
CA ASN A 149 -8.24 3.67 0.35
C ASN A 149 -9.71 3.56 0.01
N VAL A 150 -10.59 4.05 0.87
CA VAL A 150 -12.04 4.09 0.61
C VAL A 150 -12.59 5.46 0.97
N SER A 151 -13.67 5.84 0.28
CA SER A 151 -14.52 6.95 0.71
C SER A 151 -15.87 6.40 1.15
N PHE A 152 -16.42 6.95 2.23
CA PHE A 152 -17.71 6.53 2.78
C PHE A 152 -18.90 7.18 2.05
N GLY A 153 -18.65 8.15 1.18
CA GLY A 153 -19.69 8.87 0.43
C GLY A 153 -20.43 9.91 1.27
N LEU A 154 -19.80 10.47 2.30
CA LEU A 154 -20.34 11.51 3.16
C LEU A 154 -20.41 12.87 2.45
N SER A 155 -21.13 13.80 3.05
CA SER A 155 -21.24 15.16 2.52
C SER A 155 -19.89 15.89 2.50
N ALA A 156 -19.76 16.90 1.64
CA ALA A 156 -18.54 17.72 1.54
C ALA A 156 -18.17 18.47 2.85
N ALA A 157 -19.14 18.63 3.77
CA ALA A 157 -18.89 19.17 5.11
C ALA A 157 -18.12 18.18 6.01
N CYS A 158 -18.23 16.89 5.71
CA CYS A 158 -17.66 15.76 6.45
C CYS A 158 -16.43 15.15 5.78
N MET A 159 -15.84 15.84 4.81
CA MET A 159 -14.71 15.35 4.01
C MET A 159 -13.50 14.92 4.85
N SER A 160 -13.31 15.48 6.05
CA SER A 160 -12.20 15.09 6.94
C SER A 160 -12.33 13.67 7.51
N VAL A 161 -13.54 13.10 7.48
CA VAL A 161 -13.84 11.74 7.96
C VAL A 161 -14.53 10.89 6.89
N ASP A 162 -14.54 11.34 5.63
CA ASP A 162 -15.17 10.66 4.50
C ASP A 162 -14.30 9.52 3.93
N GLY A 163 -13.58 8.80 4.78
CA GLY A 163 -12.76 7.69 4.32
C GLY A 163 -11.74 7.21 5.33
N THR A 164 -11.10 6.11 4.96
CA THR A 164 -9.96 5.55 5.70
C THR A 164 -9.00 4.86 4.74
N THR A 165 -7.79 4.59 5.23
CA THR A 165 -6.76 3.82 4.54
C THR A 165 -6.36 2.62 5.38
N VAL A 166 -6.50 1.42 4.81
CA VAL A 166 -5.96 0.19 5.38
C VAL A 166 -4.63 -0.12 4.69
N SER A 167 -3.55 -0.24 5.45
CA SER A 167 -2.22 -0.56 4.91
C SER A 167 -1.72 -1.93 5.35
N PHE A 168 -0.96 -2.57 4.47
CA PHE A 168 -0.19 -3.79 4.76
C PHE A 168 1.24 -3.62 4.27
N ASN A 169 2.20 -4.31 4.90
CA ASN A 169 3.55 -4.38 4.32
C ASN A 169 3.50 -5.22 3.03
N LEU A 170 4.39 -4.91 2.09
CA LEU A 170 4.52 -5.61 0.82
C LEU A 170 4.97 -7.07 1.01
N ASP A 171 5.72 -7.35 2.08
CA ASP A 171 6.08 -8.71 2.48
C ASP A 171 4.83 -9.51 2.89
N ASP A 172 3.94 -8.91 3.69
CA ASP A 172 2.75 -9.59 4.21
C ASP A 172 1.70 -9.82 3.12
N ILE A 173 1.56 -8.87 2.19
CA ILE A 173 0.55 -8.97 1.12
C ILE A 173 0.98 -9.93 0.00
N GLU A 174 2.26 -10.30 -0.08
CA GLU A 174 2.82 -11.04 -1.22
C GLU A 174 2.10 -12.35 -1.50
N THR A 175 1.65 -13.04 -0.45
CA THR A 175 0.89 -14.30 -0.53
C THR A 175 -0.47 -14.16 -1.21
N TYR A 176 -1.03 -12.93 -1.28
CA TYR A 176 -2.31 -12.64 -1.91
C TYR A 176 -2.16 -12.15 -3.35
N LEU A 177 -0.95 -11.82 -3.82
CA LEU A 177 -0.73 -11.24 -5.15
C LEU A 177 -0.63 -12.33 -6.23
N ASN A 178 -1.14 -12.02 -7.43
CA ASN A 178 -0.93 -12.82 -8.63
C ASN A 178 0.51 -12.69 -9.14
N ASN A 179 1.48 -13.35 -8.51
CA ASN A 179 2.90 -13.30 -8.91
C ASN A 179 3.21 -13.98 -10.26
#